data_AF-A0A1E3UFR1-F1
#
_entry.id   AF-A0A1E3UFR1-F1
#
_cell.length_a   1.000
_cell.length_b   1.000
_cell.length_c   1.000
_cell.angle_alpha   90.00
_cell.angle_beta   90.00
_cell.angle_gamma   90.00
#
_symmetry.space_group_name_H-M   'P 1'
#
loop_
_entity.id
_entity.type
_entity.pdbx_description
1 polymer ?
#
loop_
_entity_poly.entity_id
_entity_poly.type
_entity_poly.pdbx_seq_one_letter_code
_entity_poly.pdbx_strand_id
1 'polypeptide(L)'
;MTENRIRELRRSHNMSQEALGTIINTTQQAVSKMEKDTCAISTDLLIRMAEYFNVTTDYILGLSDIKRDLSGQIRMNQEMDQCYDIVLRYNNLTDTNKKTLRCILKRLEQAQLEEGESDIAEEVLKNAEDSHM
;
A
#
# COMPACT_ATOMS: atom_id res chain seq x y z
N MET A 1 -12.20 -19.45 13.23
CA MET A 1 -11.65 -18.13 12.86
C MET A 1 -12.15 -17.86 11.46
N THR A 2 -13.05 -16.91 11.30
CA THR A 2 -13.60 -16.52 10.00
C THR A 2 -12.47 -15.95 9.14
N GLU A 3 -12.27 -16.54 7.97
CA GLU A 3 -11.35 -16.05 6.93
C GLU A 3 -11.89 -14.72 6.39
N ASN A 4 -11.15 -13.64 6.62
CA ASN A 4 -11.49 -12.32 6.10
C ASN A 4 -10.32 -11.85 5.22
N ARG A 5 -10.61 -11.67 3.93
CA ARG A 5 -9.60 -11.40 2.90
C ARG A 5 -8.86 -10.07 3.14
N ILE A 6 -9.50 -9.08 3.75
CA ILE A 6 -8.85 -7.81 4.14
C ILE A 6 -7.75 -8.08 5.17
N ARG A 7 -8.07 -8.89 6.19
CA ARG A 7 -7.10 -9.24 7.25
C ARG A 7 -5.92 -10.03 6.70
N GLU A 8 -6.17 -10.96 5.78
CA GLU A 8 -5.14 -11.75 5.12
C GLU A 8 -4.21 -10.88 4.27
N LEU A 9 -4.79 -10.03 3.42
CA LEU A 9 -4.04 -9.10 2.57
C LEU A 9 -3.17 -8.18 3.44
N ARG A 10 -3.75 -7.56 4.47
CA ARG A 10 -3.01 -6.69 5.39
C ARG A 10 -1.83 -7.40 6.06
N ARG A 11 -2.04 -8.63 6.55
CA ARG A 11 -0.99 -9.41 7.22
C ARG A 11 0.10 -9.86 6.26
N SER A 12 -0.24 -10.24 5.03
CA SER A 12 0.75 -10.59 4.01
C SER A 12 1.67 -9.42 3.66
N HIS A 13 1.20 -8.18 3.87
CA HIS A 13 1.98 -6.95 3.68
C HIS A 13 2.64 -6.46 4.98
N ASN A 14 2.58 -7.24 6.09
CA ASN A 14 3.12 -6.86 7.40
C ASN A 14 2.59 -5.52 7.95
N MET A 15 1.35 -5.17 7.61
CA MET A 15 0.76 -3.87 7.98
C MET A 15 -0.04 -3.93 9.28
N SER A 16 -0.01 -2.85 10.07
CA SER A 16 -0.95 -2.64 11.18
C SER A 16 -2.33 -2.19 10.64
N GLN A 17 -3.38 -2.32 11.45
CA GLN A 17 -4.72 -1.82 11.07
C GLN A 17 -4.72 -0.30 10.86
N GLU A 18 -3.90 0.42 11.63
CA GLU A 18 -3.69 1.86 11.50
C GLU A 18 -3.02 2.20 10.17
N ALA A 19 -1.94 1.49 9.81
CA ALA A 19 -1.25 1.70 8.54
C ALA A 19 -2.18 1.47 7.34
N LEU A 20 -2.99 0.41 7.37
CA LEU A 20 -4.00 0.20 6.32
C LEU A 20 -5.02 1.33 6.31
N GLY A 21 -5.47 1.77 7.49
CA GLY A 21 -6.40 2.89 7.64
C GLY A 21 -5.91 4.14 6.92
N THR A 22 -4.67 4.55 7.20
CA THR A 22 -4.02 5.70 6.55
C THR A 22 -3.99 5.55 5.02
N ILE A 23 -3.59 4.38 4.52
CA ILE A 23 -3.44 4.11 3.08
C ILE A 23 -4.76 4.21 2.32
N ILE A 24 -5.84 3.64 2.87
CA ILE A 24 -7.16 3.68 2.22
C ILE A 24 -8.02 4.87 2.68
N ASN A 25 -7.41 5.83 3.38
CA ASN A 25 -8.02 7.05 3.90
C ASN A 25 -9.25 6.79 4.79
N THR A 26 -9.04 5.97 5.83
CA THR A 26 -10.04 5.64 6.84
C THR A 26 -9.41 5.49 8.24
N THR A 27 -10.21 5.13 9.23
CA THR A 27 -9.74 4.97 10.61
C THR A 27 -9.34 3.53 10.92
N GLN A 28 -8.41 3.35 11.87
CA GLN A 28 -8.05 2.03 12.41
C GLN A 28 -9.27 1.26 12.92
N GLN A 29 -10.23 1.95 13.52
CA GLN A 29 -11.47 1.37 14.03
C GLN A 29 -12.37 0.88 12.90
N ALA A 30 -12.44 1.61 11.78
CA ALA A 30 -13.16 1.17 10.59
C ALA A 30 -12.55 -0.12 10.03
N VAL A 31 -11.22 -0.17 9.87
CA VAL A 31 -10.51 -1.39 9.45
C VAL A 31 -10.79 -2.56 10.39
N SER A 32 -10.72 -2.34 11.71
CA SER A 32 -11.02 -3.37 12.71
C SER A 32 -12.44 -3.91 12.61
N LYS A 33 -13.43 -3.07 12.30
CA LYS A 33 -14.82 -3.50 12.09
C LYS A 33 -14.99 -4.28 10.79
N MET A 34 -14.36 -3.83 9.71
CA MET A 34 -14.35 -4.52 8.41
C MET A 34 -13.75 -5.92 8.52
N GLU A 35 -12.62 -6.07 9.24
CA GLU A 35 -11.99 -7.39 9.46
C GLU A 35 -12.79 -8.35 10.35
N LYS A 36 -13.81 -7.83 11.04
CA LYS A 36 -14.73 -8.60 11.89
C LYS A 36 -16.12 -8.78 11.24
N ASP A 37 -16.29 -8.30 10.01
CA ASP A 37 -17.58 -8.31 9.29
C ASP A 37 -18.71 -7.59 10.05
N THR A 38 -18.36 -6.61 10.89
CA THR A 38 -19.31 -5.87 11.75
C THR A 38 -19.69 -4.49 11.19
N CYS A 39 -19.20 -4.15 9.99
CA CYS A 39 -19.53 -2.93 9.27
C CYS A 39 -19.57 -3.20 7.77
N ALA A 40 -20.50 -2.56 7.07
CA ALA A 40 -20.48 -2.53 5.61
C ALA A 40 -19.25 -1.77 5.10
N ILE A 41 -18.65 -2.26 4.03
CA ILE A 41 -17.54 -1.61 3.33
C ILE A 41 -18.16 -0.65 2.31
N SER A 42 -17.77 0.62 2.32
CA SER A 42 -18.21 1.54 1.27
C SER A 42 -17.53 1.19 -0.05
N THR A 43 -18.21 1.47 -1.17
CA THR A 43 -17.66 1.23 -2.51
C THR A 43 -16.30 1.91 -2.70
N ASP A 44 -16.14 3.14 -2.21
CA ASP A 44 -14.87 3.88 -2.33
C ASP A 44 -13.72 3.19 -1.59
N LEU A 45 -13.98 2.65 -0.39
CA LEU A 45 -12.96 1.92 0.36
C LEU A 45 -12.64 0.59 -0.31
N LEU A 46 -13.65 -0.08 -0.87
CA LEU A 46 -13.46 -1.33 -1.61
C LEU A 46 -12.60 -1.14 -2.85
N ILE A 47 -12.84 -0.07 -3.62
CA ILE A 47 -12.03 0.29 -4.79
C ILE A 47 -10.59 0.61 -4.37
N ARG A 48 -10.39 1.45 -3.35
CA ARG A 48 -9.03 1.79 -2.86
C ARG A 48 -8.26 0.55 -2.38
N MET A 49 -8.94 -0.36 -1.68
CA MET A 49 -8.32 -1.62 -1.26
C MET A 49 -7.95 -2.50 -2.47
N ALA A 50 -8.84 -2.60 -3.47
CA ALA A 50 -8.60 -3.35 -4.70
C ALA A 50 -7.38 -2.80 -5.46
N GLU A 51 -7.29 -1.48 -5.60
CA GLU A 51 -6.15 -0.81 -6.23
C GLU A 51 -4.85 -1.02 -5.45
N TYR A 52 -4.86 -0.74 -4.14
CA TYR A 52 -3.67 -0.83 -3.29
C TYR A 52 -3.10 -2.24 -3.23
N PHE A 53 -3.95 -3.25 -3.01
CA PHE A 53 -3.51 -4.64 -2.97
C PHE A 53 -3.35 -5.27 -4.36
N ASN A 54 -3.69 -4.52 -5.41
CA ASN A 54 -3.75 -4.97 -6.80
C ASN A 54 -4.51 -6.30 -6.91
N VAL A 55 -5.76 -6.31 -6.46
CA VAL A 55 -6.69 -7.45 -6.51
C VAL A 55 -8.08 -7.00 -6.97
N THR A 56 -8.98 -7.93 -7.30
CA THR A 56 -10.37 -7.63 -7.61
C THR A 56 -11.20 -7.36 -6.34
N THR A 57 -12.27 -6.60 -6.50
CA THR A 57 -13.28 -6.41 -5.44
C THR A 57 -13.90 -7.74 -5.02
N ASP A 58 -14.15 -8.63 -5.97
CA ASP A 58 -14.71 -9.96 -5.73
C ASP A 58 -13.80 -10.81 -4.84
N TYR A 59 -12.47 -10.70 -5.02
CA TYR A 59 -11.50 -11.34 -4.14
C TYR A 59 -11.59 -10.78 -2.72
N ILE A 60 -11.70 -9.45 -2.56
CA ILE A 60 -11.82 -8.82 -1.23
C ILE A 60 -13.11 -9.23 -0.53
N LEU A 61 -14.22 -9.32 -1.27
CA LEU A 61 -15.53 -9.71 -0.76
C LEU A 61 -15.67 -11.24 -0.55
N GLY A 62 -14.67 -12.04 -0.94
CA GLY A 62 -14.72 -13.49 -0.84
C GLY A 62 -15.66 -14.16 -1.85
N LEU A 63 -16.04 -13.46 -2.92
CA LEU A 63 -16.87 -13.99 -4.01
C LEU A 63 -16.07 -14.81 -5.02
N SER A 64 -14.74 -14.66 -5.02
CA SER A 64 -13.81 -15.38 -5.89
C SER A 64 -12.46 -15.58 -5.22
N ASP A 65 -11.79 -16.71 -5.49
CA ASP A 65 -10.39 -16.94 -5.10
C ASP A 65 -9.39 -16.39 -6.12
N ILE A 66 -9.89 -15.87 -7.24
CA ILE A 66 -9.06 -15.29 -8.29
C ILE A 66 -8.73 -13.84 -7.93
N LYS A 67 -7.45 -13.59 -7.61
CA LYS A 67 -6.95 -12.26 -7.24
C LYS A 67 -7.10 -11.23 -8.37
N ARG A 68 -6.91 -11.62 -9.62
CA ARG A 68 -6.86 -10.71 -10.79
C ARG A 68 -7.51 -11.36 -11.99
N ASP A 69 -8.12 -10.55 -12.85
CA ASP A 69 -8.50 -10.99 -14.19
C ASP A 69 -7.25 -11.19 -15.07
N LEU A 70 -7.47 -11.69 -16.30
CA LEU A 70 -6.37 -11.93 -17.25
C LEU A 70 -5.56 -10.67 -17.53
N SER A 71 -6.23 -9.53 -17.71
CA SER A 71 -5.60 -8.23 -17.95
C SER A 71 -4.71 -7.80 -16.78
N GLY A 72 -5.21 -7.92 -15.55
CA GLY A 72 -4.46 -7.63 -14.34
C GLY A 72 -3.27 -8.58 -14.15
N GLN A 73 -3.39 -9.85 -14.53
CA GLN A 73 -2.29 -10.80 -14.47
C GLN A 73 -1.19 -10.47 -15.49
N ILE A 74 -1.55 -10.07 -16.71
CA ILE A 74 -0.59 -9.66 -17.75
C ILE A 74 0.19 -8.43 -17.28
N ARG A 75 -0.48 -7.40 -16.75
CA ARG A 75 0.18 -6.19 -16.23
C ARG A 75 1.16 -6.51 -15.10
N MET A 76 0.74 -7.34 -14.15
CA MET A 76 1.62 -7.78 -13.05
C MET A 76 2.86 -8.52 -13.56
N ASN A 77 2.71 -9.40 -14.55
CA ASN A 77 3.85 -10.11 -15.11
C ASN A 77 4.84 -9.15 -15.79
N GLN A 78 4.34 -8.13 -16.50
CA GLN A 78 5.20 -7.11 -17.12
C GLN A 78 5.98 -6.29 -16.09
N GLU A 79 5.34 -5.87 -14.99
CA GLU A 79 6.01 -5.17 -13.89
C GLU A 79 7.07 -6.07 -13.21
N MET A 80 6.74 -7.35 -13.02
CA MET A 80 7.66 -8.34 -12.48
C MET A 80 8.89 -8.57 -13.38
N ASP A 81 8.70 -8.60 -14.69
CA ASP A 81 9.79 -8.76 -15.66
C ASP A 81 10.79 -7.60 -15.57
N GLN A 82 10.31 -6.37 -15.35
CA GLN A 82 11.18 -5.20 -15.17
C GLN A 82 12.03 -5.28 -13.91
N CYS A 83 11.50 -5.88 -12.85
CA CYS A 83 12.18 -6.04 -11.56
C CYS A 83 12.97 -7.34 -11.44
N TYR A 84 12.98 -8.20 -12.47
CA TYR A 84 13.49 -9.57 -12.38
C TYR A 84 14.94 -9.66 -11.89
N ASP A 85 15.85 -8.85 -12.46
CA ASP A 85 17.27 -8.83 -12.08
C ASP A 85 17.44 -8.44 -10.59
N ILE A 86 16.69 -7.45 -10.11
CA ILE A 86 16.75 -6.99 -8.72
C ILE A 86 16.29 -8.11 -7.78
N VAL A 87 15.18 -8.79 -8.10
CA VAL A 87 14.65 -9.89 -7.30
C VAL A 87 15.64 -11.06 -7.26
N LEU A 88 16.26 -11.40 -8.39
CA LEU A 88 17.26 -12.45 -8.48
C LEU A 88 18.47 -12.13 -7.58
N ARG A 89 18.99 -10.91 -7.65
CA ARG A 89 20.09 -10.45 -6.79
C ARG A 89 19.69 -10.45 -5.32
N TYR A 90 18.50 -9.98 -4.99
CA TYR A 90 17.98 -9.99 -3.63
C TYR A 90 17.98 -11.39 -3.03
N ASN A 91 17.51 -12.39 -3.78
CA ASN A 91 17.45 -13.77 -3.31
C ASN A 91 18.83 -14.35 -2.98
N ASN A 92 19.86 -13.94 -3.73
CA ASN A 92 21.25 -14.36 -3.54
C ASN A 92 21.96 -13.67 -2.35
N LEU A 93 21.34 -12.68 -1.70
CA LEU A 93 21.91 -12.01 -0.53
C LEU A 93 21.77 -12.86 0.74
N THR A 94 22.73 -12.69 1.66
CA THR A 94 22.63 -13.20 3.04
C THR A 94 21.49 -12.50 3.79
N ASP A 95 20.98 -13.13 4.85
CA ASP A 95 19.89 -12.54 5.65
C ASP A 95 20.25 -11.18 6.24
N THR A 96 21.52 -11.00 6.64
CA THR A 96 22.05 -9.70 7.10
C THR A 96 21.96 -8.66 5.99
N ASN A 97 22.43 -8.98 4.78
CA ASN A 97 22.39 -8.04 3.66
C ASN A 97 20.96 -7.74 3.19
N LYS A 98 20.05 -8.73 3.23
CA LYS A 98 18.62 -8.52 2.99
C LYS A 98 18.00 -7.55 3.99
N LYS A 99 18.40 -7.63 5.27
CA LYS A 99 17.98 -6.65 6.30
C LYS A 99 18.53 -5.27 6.00
N THR A 100 19.83 -5.16 5.68
CA THR A 100 20.45 -3.88 5.32
C THR A 100 19.78 -3.22 4.13
N LEU A 101 19.51 -3.96 3.05
CA LEU A 101 18.82 -3.42 1.88
C LEU A 101 17.42 -2.91 2.22
N ARG A 102 16.66 -3.63 3.06
CA ARG A 102 15.34 -3.18 3.54
C ARG A 102 15.44 -1.87 4.32
N CYS A 103 16.47 -1.69 5.15
CA CYS A 103 16.69 -0.44 5.86
C CYS A 103 17.01 0.71 4.89
N ILE A 104 17.84 0.47 3.87
CA ILE A 104 18.17 1.47 2.86
C ILE A 104 16.93 1.89 2.09
N LEU A 105 16.13 0.93 1.60
CA LEU A 105 14.87 1.20 0.89
C LEU A 105 13.95 2.08 1.73
N LYS A 106 13.72 1.71 3.00
CA LYS A 106 12.90 2.50 3.91
C LYS A 106 13.42 3.93 4.10
N ARG A 107 14.75 4.12 4.17
CA ARG A 107 15.33 5.47 4.33
C ARG A 107 15.13 6.31 3.07
N LEU A 108 15.26 5.71 1.89
CA LEU A 108 15.02 6.37 0.61
C LEU A 108 13.57 6.81 0.47
N GLU A 109 12.61 5.92 0.78
CA GLU A 109 11.18 6.25 0.79
C GLU A 109 10.88 7.43 1.74
N GLN A 110 11.48 7.43 2.93
CA GLN A 110 11.33 8.53 3.88
C GLN A 110 11.93 9.85 3.37
N ALA A 111 13.09 9.80 2.70
CA ALA A 111 13.72 10.99 2.15
C ALA A 111 12.85 11.66 1.08
N GLN A 112 12.15 10.88 0.25
CA GLN A 112 11.24 11.39 -0.77
C GLN A 112 10.01 12.12 -0.17
N LEU A 113 9.54 11.67 1.01
CA LEU A 113 8.46 12.36 1.72
C LEU A 113 8.95 13.68 2.32
N GLU A 114 10.16 13.69 2.89
CA GLU A 114 10.79 14.88 3.48
C GLU A 114 11.02 15.98 2.43
N GLU A 115 11.44 15.62 1.21
CA GLU A 115 11.62 16.57 0.10
C GLU A 115 10.28 17.20 -0.32
N GLY A 116 9.21 16.40 -0.45
CA GLY A 116 7.88 16.91 -0.81
C GLY A 116 7.26 17.83 0.25
N GLU A 117 7.52 17.60 1.54
CA GLU A 117 7.06 18.49 2.63
C GLU A 117 7.81 19.83 2.65
N SER A 118 9.10 19.82 2.31
CA SER A 118 9.93 21.04 2.20
C SER A 118 9.44 21.95 1.07
N ASP A 119 9.12 21.37 -0.09
CA ASP A 119 8.63 22.12 -1.25
C ASP A 119 7.27 22.80 -0.95
N ILE A 120 6.37 22.11 -0.24
CA ILE A 120 5.07 22.67 0.18
C ILE A 120 5.26 23.80 1.19
N ALA A 121 6.19 23.65 2.15
CA ALA A 121 6.47 24.68 3.15
C ALA A 121 7.04 25.97 2.50
N GLU A 122 7.89 25.83 1.49
CA GLU A 122 8.43 26.98 0.73
C GLU A 122 7.37 27.69 -0.12
N GLU A 123 6.44 26.96 -0.75
CA GLU A 123 5.33 27.56 -1.49
C GLU A 123 4.35 28.33 -0.59
N VAL A 124 4.04 27.79 0.60
CA VAL A 124 3.15 28.46 1.56
C VAL A 124 3.76 29.77 2.06
N LEU A 125 5.08 29.80 2.30
CA LEU A 125 5.79 31.01 2.72
C LEU A 125 5.76 32.09 1.63
N LYS A 126 6.02 31.75 0.36
CA LYS A 126 5.93 32.70 -0.77
C LYS A 126 4.53 33.29 -0.94
N ASN A 127 3.50 32.44 -0.88
CA ASN A 127 2.11 32.89 -1.02
C ASN A 127 1.65 33.78 0.15
N ALA A 128 2.22 33.60 1.35
CA ALA A 128 1.93 34.46 2.50
C ALA A 128 2.59 35.83 2.40
N GLU A 129 3.77 35.92 1.77
CA GLU A 129 4.47 37.19 1.51
C GLU A 129 3.76 38.01 0.43
N ASP A 130 3.21 37.36 -0.60
CA ASP A 130 2.48 38.03 -1.69
C ASP A 130 1.08 38.53 -1.28
N SER A 131 0.49 38.01 -0.20
CA SER A 131 -0.83 38.44 0.29
C SER A 131 -0.81 39.72 1.15
N HIS A 132 0.38 40.28 1.41
CA HIS A 132 0.57 41.51 2.19
C HIS A 132 1.03 42.72 1.36
N MET A 133 1.05 42.63 0.03
CA MET A 133 1.12 43.77 -0.91
C MET A 133 -0.26 44.09 -1.50
#